data_AF-A0A7C4H513-F1
#
_entry.id   AF-A0A7C4H513-F1
#
_cell.length_a   1.000
_cell.length_b   1.000
_cell.length_c   1.000
_cell.angle_alpha   90.00
_cell.angle_beta   90.00
_cell.angle_gamma   90.00
#
_symmetry.space_group_name_H-M   'P 1'
#
loop_
_entity.id
_entity.type
_entity.pdbx_description
1 polymer ?
#
loop_
_entity_poly.entity_id
_entity_poly.type
_entity_poly.pdbx_seq_one_letter_code
_entity_poly.pdbx_strand_id
1 'polypeptide(L)'
;MPEKLRLKIWRIENEEEFGELLNLESSQIISSMLEKTLEADRKMEEHKMKIRENYGLEITEEYVWTLPEPVILDISREELEKTNQNLLEKLIEKPLIIKYNNKAYKIVLEYPCG
;
A
#
# COMPACT_ATOMS: atom_id res chain seq x y z
N MET A 1 -14.46 4.63 -17.73
CA MET A 1 -13.85 4.30 -16.42
C MET A 1 -14.37 2.94 -15.98
N PRO A 2 -13.51 2.07 -15.43
CA PRO A 2 -13.94 0.77 -14.90
C PRO A 2 -14.94 0.95 -13.74
N GLU A 3 -15.85 -0.02 -13.57
CA GLU A 3 -16.88 0.03 -12.51
C GLU A 3 -16.29 -0.06 -11.09
N LYS A 4 -15.09 -0.65 -10.98
CA LYS A 4 -14.32 -0.78 -9.76
C LYS A 4 -12.83 -0.66 -10.08
N LEU A 5 -12.08 -0.12 -9.13
CA LEU A 5 -10.63 0.04 -9.25
C LEU A 5 -9.99 -0.67 -8.06
N ARG A 6 -9.09 -1.62 -8.33
CA ARG A 6 -8.48 -2.43 -7.28
C ARG A 6 -7.10 -1.93 -6.96
N LEU A 7 -6.84 -1.68 -5.68
CA LEU A 7 -5.54 -1.31 -5.16
C LEU A 7 -4.93 -2.44 -4.33
N LYS A 8 -3.63 -2.59 -4.46
CA LYS A 8 -2.77 -3.36 -3.56
C LYS A 8 -2.03 -2.41 -2.65
N ILE A 9 -2.07 -2.68 -1.36
CA ILE A 9 -1.47 -1.84 -0.32
C ILE A 9 -0.48 -2.69 0.49
N TRP A 10 0.76 -2.23 0.58
CA TRP A 10 1.80 -2.83 1.42
C TRP A 10 2.29 -1.81 2.44
N ARG A 11 2.53 -2.25 3.67
CA ARG A 11 3.41 -1.55 4.59
C ARG A 11 4.86 -1.74 4.11
N ILE A 12 5.65 -0.67 4.08
CA ILE A 12 7.06 -0.73 3.65
C ILE A 12 7.98 -0.08 4.69
N GLU A 13 9.14 -0.67 4.98
CA GLU A 13 10.06 -0.10 5.96
C GLU A 13 11.10 0.83 5.32
N ASN A 14 11.42 0.63 4.05
CA ASN A 14 12.30 1.50 3.28
C ASN A 14 11.48 2.32 2.28
N GLU A 15 11.59 3.64 2.34
CA GLU A 15 10.84 4.55 1.44
C GLU A 15 11.58 4.80 0.13
N GLU A 16 12.91 4.72 0.15
CA GLU A 16 13.77 5.15 -0.96
C GLU A 16 13.77 4.18 -2.15
N GLU A 17 13.32 2.95 -1.94
CA GLU A 17 13.41 1.87 -2.95
C GLU A 17 12.11 1.62 -3.73
N PHE A 18 11.00 2.24 -3.36
CA PHE A 18 9.68 1.75 -3.80
C PHE A 18 8.79 2.74 -4.57
N GLY A 19 9.18 4.02 -4.72
CA GLY A 19 8.41 5.00 -5.50
C GLY A 19 8.59 6.46 -5.10
N GLU A 20 7.80 7.35 -5.70
CA GLU A 20 7.75 8.77 -5.34
C GLU A 20 6.93 8.95 -4.05
N LEU A 21 7.52 9.59 -3.05
CA LEU A 21 6.81 9.99 -1.84
C LEU A 21 5.84 11.11 -2.17
N LEU A 22 4.54 10.84 -2.03
CA LEU A 22 3.52 11.87 -2.11
C LEU A 22 3.18 12.34 -0.69
N ASN A 23 3.56 13.59 -0.40
CA ASN A 23 3.02 14.33 0.73
C ASN A 23 1.58 14.77 0.39
N LEU A 24 0.64 13.82 0.48
CA LEU A 24 -0.78 14.12 0.40
C LEU A 24 -1.26 14.60 1.78
N GLU A 25 -2.01 15.69 1.79
CA GLU A 25 -2.86 16.01 2.93
C GLU A 25 -3.80 14.83 3.16
N SER A 26 -4.07 14.46 4.42
CA SER A 26 -4.93 13.31 4.75
C SER A 26 -6.35 13.43 4.15
N SER A 27 -6.80 14.66 3.89
CA SER A 27 -8.05 14.99 3.20
C SER A 27 -8.07 14.61 1.71
N GLN A 28 -6.91 14.36 1.11
CA GLN A 28 -6.74 13.97 -0.29
C GLN A 28 -6.61 12.44 -0.46
N ILE A 29 -6.43 11.71 0.65
CA ILE A 29 -6.36 10.25 0.65
C ILE A 29 -7.77 9.69 0.75
N ILE A 30 -8.06 8.65 -0.02
CA ILE A 30 -9.36 7.96 0.05
C ILE A 30 -9.49 7.32 1.43
N SER A 31 -10.56 7.62 2.17
CA SER A 31 -10.75 7.13 3.55
C SER A 31 -10.61 5.61 3.67
N SER A 32 -11.11 4.86 2.68
CA SER A 32 -10.99 3.41 2.63
C SER A 32 -9.54 2.92 2.47
N MET A 33 -8.64 3.71 1.86
CA MET A 33 -7.21 3.41 1.85
C MET A 33 -6.61 3.54 3.25
N LEU A 34 -7.01 4.55 4.02
CA LEU A 34 -6.53 4.74 5.40
C LEU A 34 -6.97 3.57 6.29
N GLU A 35 -8.21 3.11 6.19
CA GLU A 35 -8.68 1.94 6.93
C GLU A 35 -7.86 0.68 6.64
N LYS A 36 -7.43 0.50 5.38
CA LYS A 36 -6.59 -0.63 4.97
C LYS A 36 -5.14 -0.53 5.40
N THR A 37 -4.65 0.63 5.84
CA THR A 37 -3.28 0.75 6.39
C THR A 37 -3.09 -0.06 7.67
N LEU A 38 -4.11 -0.13 8.54
CA LEU A 38 -4.07 -0.93 9.76
C LEU A 38 -3.97 -2.44 9.47
N GLU A 39 -4.65 -2.90 8.42
CA GLU A 39 -4.54 -4.29 7.97
C GLU A 39 -3.14 -4.57 7.39
N ALA A 40 -2.57 -3.61 6.67
CA ALA A 40 -1.22 -3.73 6.09
C ALA A 40 -0.14 -3.77 7.17
N ASP A 41 -0.33 -3.00 8.26
CA ASP A 41 0.50 -3.07 9.46
C ASP A 41 0.48 -4.48 10.06
N ARG A 42 -0.72 -5.05 10.27
CA ARG A 42 -0.85 -6.40 10.83
C ARG A 42 -0.16 -7.45 9.95
N LYS A 43 -0.35 -7.39 8.64
CA LYS A 43 0.29 -8.32 7.69
C LYS A 43 1.82 -8.23 7.73
N MET A 44 2.39 -7.05 7.93
CA MET A 44 3.83 -6.88 8.07
C MET A 44 4.35 -7.54 9.36
N GLU A 45 3.68 -7.34 10.48
CA GLU A 45 4.08 -7.97 11.75
C GLU A 45 3.96 -9.50 11.69
N GLU A 46 2.87 -10.02 11.12
CA GLU A 46 2.70 -11.47 10.88
C GLU A 46 3.81 -12.03 9.99
N HIS A 47 4.22 -11.30 8.96
CA HIS A 47 5.30 -11.69 8.06
C HIS A 47 6.65 -11.75 8.76
N LYS A 48 6.99 -10.72 9.56
CA LYS A 48 8.21 -10.72 10.39
C LYS A 48 8.24 -11.87 11.38
N MET A 49 7.11 -12.16 12.03
CA MET A 49 7.01 -13.31 12.93
C MET A 49 7.24 -14.63 12.19
N LYS A 50 6.61 -14.83 11.03
CA LYS A 50 6.80 -16.03 10.21
C LYS A 50 8.25 -16.20 9.74
N ILE A 51 8.91 -15.12 9.31
CA ILE A 51 10.32 -15.18 8.93
C ILE A 51 11.17 -15.61 10.14
N ARG A 52 10.95 -14.98 11.30
CA ARG A 52 11.68 -15.29 12.53
C ARG A 52 11.48 -16.74 12.96
N GLU A 53 10.26 -17.26 12.86
CA GLU A 53 9.95 -18.66 13.20
C GLU A 53 10.59 -19.65 12.24
N ASN A 54 10.56 -19.36 10.94
CA ASN A 54 11.04 -20.28 9.90
C ASN A 54 12.56 -20.25 9.70
N TYR A 55 13.19 -19.10 9.92
CA TYR A 55 14.59 -18.85 9.54
C TYR A 55 15.47 -18.33 10.69
N GLY A 56 14.90 -17.97 11.83
CA GLY A 56 15.65 -17.44 12.97
C GLY A 56 15.95 -15.94 12.90
N LEU A 57 16.46 -15.38 14.00
CA LEU A 57 16.64 -13.93 14.19
C LEU A 57 17.63 -13.29 13.21
N GLU A 58 18.79 -13.92 12.99
CA GLU A 58 19.86 -13.39 12.14
C GLU A 58 19.44 -13.27 10.67
N ILE A 59 18.65 -14.24 10.19
CA ILE A 59 18.10 -14.23 8.82
C ILE A 59 16.95 -13.20 8.70
N THR A 60 16.32 -12.82 9.82
CA THR A 60 15.20 -11.87 9.80
C THR A 60 15.66 -10.50 9.32
N GLU A 61 16.86 -10.04 9.69
CA GLU A 61 17.44 -8.76 9.27
C GLU A 61 17.75 -8.72 7.75
N GLU A 62 18.08 -9.88 7.16
CA GLU A 62 18.32 -10.02 5.71
C GLU A 62 17.05 -10.33 4.90
N TYR A 63 15.95 -10.76 5.52
CA TYR A 63 14.67 -11.04 4.83
C TYR A 63 13.60 -9.97 5.01
N VAL A 64 13.88 -8.91 5.80
CA VAL A 64 13.04 -7.69 5.86
C VAL A 64 12.76 -7.11 4.47
N TRP A 65 13.61 -7.40 3.48
CA TRP A 65 13.46 -6.94 2.11
C TRP A 65 12.32 -7.62 1.32
N THR A 66 11.74 -8.72 1.84
CA THR A 66 10.58 -9.36 1.20
C THR A 66 9.27 -8.73 1.66
N LEU A 67 8.45 -8.26 0.72
CA LEU A 67 7.15 -7.68 1.05
C LEU A 67 6.15 -8.77 1.50
N PRO A 68 5.31 -8.49 2.51
CA PRO A 68 4.20 -9.37 2.85
C PRO A 68 3.19 -9.44 1.70
N GLU A 69 2.22 -10.35 1.79
CA GLU A 69 1.07 -10.32 0.89
C GLU A 69 0.34 -8.96 0.98
N PRO A 70 -0.06 -8.35 -0.15
CA PRO A 70 -0.77 -7.08 -0.13
C PRO A 70 -2.11 -7.19 0.59
N VAL A 71 -2.54 -6.06 1.13
CA VAL A 71 -3.94 -5.81 1.41
C VAL A 71 -4.62 -5.37 0.13
N ILE A 72 -5.80 -5.93 -0.13
CA ILE A 72 -6.60 -5.59 -1.32
C ILE A 72 -7.69 -4.61 -0.92
N LEU A 73 -7.82 -3.54 -1.70
CA LEU A 73 -8.91 -2.58 -1.62
C LEU A 73 -9.61 -2.49 -2.96
N ASP A 74 -10.91 -2.75 -2.98
CA ASP A 74 -11.76 -2.50 -4.13
C ASP A 74 -12.45 -1.15 -3.93
N ILE A 75 -12.07 -0.16 -4.73
CA ILE A 75 -12.68 1.18 -4.72
C ILE A 75 -13.89 1.16 -5.63
N SER A 76 -15.03 1.57 -5.06
CA SER A 76 -16.28 1.71 -5.80
C SER A 76 -16.27 2.92 -6.72
N ARG A 77 -17.09 2.90 -7.78
CA ARG A 77 -17.27 4.07 -8.66
C ARG A 77 -17.67 5.34 -7.88
N GLU A 78 -18.52 5.22 -6.86
CA GLU A 78 -18.95 6.36 -6.05
C GLU A 78 -17.79 7.01 -5.29
N GLU A 79 -16.86 6.20 -4.76
CA GLU A 79 -15.64 6.70 -4.13
C GLU A 79 -14.69 7.31 -5.16
N LEU A 80 -14.58 6.72 -6.36
CA LEU A 80 -13.75 7.27 -7.44
C LEU A 80 -14.22 8.66 -7.85
N GLU A 81 -15.53 8.88 -7.96
CA GLU A 81 -16.10 10.19 -8.31
C GLU A 81 -15.84 11.26 -7.24
N LYS A 82 -15.59 10.86 -5.98
CA LYS A 82 -15.23 11.75 -4.86
C LYS A 82 -13.71 11.90 -4.68
N THR A 83 -12.92 11.09 -5.38
CA THR A 83 -11.46 11.08 -5.26
C THR A 83 -10.83 12.19 -6.09
N ASN A 84 -9.74 12.77 -5.59
CA ASN A 84 -8.97 13.77 -6.34
C ASN A 84 -8.45 13.17 -7.66
N GLN A 85 -8.79 13.78 -8.79
CA GLN A 85 -8.41 13.30 -10.12
C GLN A 85 -6.89 13.21 -10.32
N ASN A 86 -6.11 14.12 -9.74
CA ASN A 86 -4.64 14.08 -9.78
C ASN A 86 -4.09 12.84 -9.06
N LEU A 87 -4.72 12.42 -7.95
CA LEU A 87 -4.34 11.19 -7.25
C LEU A 87 -4.59 9.95 -8.13
N LEU A 88 -5.73 9.92 -8.83
CA LEU A 88 -6.07 8.82 -9.73
C LEU A 88 -5.10 8.74 -10.91
N GLU A 89 -4.76 9.88 -11.53
CA GLU A 89 -3.79 9.95 -12.62
C GLU A 89 -2.41 9.43 -12.17
N LYS A 90 -1.94 9.84 -11.00
CA LYS A 90 -0.68 9.36 -10.44
C LYS A 90 -0.70 7.85 -10.14
N LEU A 91 -1.80 7.31 -9.61
CA LEU A 91 -1.97 5.87 -9.35
C LEU A 91 -1.92 5.03 -10.64
N ILE A 92 -2.36 5.62 -11.76
CA ILE A 92 -2.34 5.00 -13.09
C ILE A 92 -0.90 4.98 -13.64
N GLU A 93 -0.16 6.07 -13.47
CA GLU A 93 1.19 6.17 -14.01
C GLU A 93 2.21 5.28 -13.28
N LYS A 94 2.12 5.19 -11.95
CA LYS A 94 3.13 4.51 -11.13
C LYS A 94 2.65 4.14 -9.72
N PRO A 95 3.35 3.22 -9.04
CA PRO A 95 3.18 3.00 -7.61
C PRO A 95 3.37 4.28 -6.81
N LEU A 96 2.53 4.47 -5.79
CA LEU A 96 2.59 5.62 -4.89
C LEU A 96 3.08 5.21 -3.52
N ILE A 97 3.84 6.09 -2.87
CA ILE A 97 4.15 5.96 -1.45
C ILE A 97 3.37 7.04 -0.70
N ILE A 98 2.56 6.61 0.27
CA ILE A 98 1.91 7.52 1.24
C ILE A 98 2.53 7.37 2.61
N LYS A 99 2.60 8.47 3.37
CA LYS A 99 2.90 8.45 4.79
C LYS A 99 1.63 8.66 5.61
N TYR A 100 1.43 7.78 6.58
CA TYR A 100 0.36 7.90 7.56
C TYR A 100 0.86 7.41 8.90
N ASN A 101 0.67 8.21 9.96
CA ASN A 101 1.09 7.88 11.32
C ASN A 101 2.57 7.46 11.43
N ASN A 102 3.48 8.24 10.83
CA ASN A 102 4.93 7.98 10.75
C ASN A 102 5.31 6.63 10.09
N LYS A 103 4.41 6.07 9.29
CA LYS A 103 4.61 4.83 8.54
C LYS A 103 4.38 5.09 7.06
N ALA A 104 5.17 4.45 6.22
CA ALA A 104 5.05 4.46 4.76
C ALA A 104 4.28 3.25 4.23
N TYR A 105 3.49 3.49 3.19
CA TYR A 105 2.71 2.46 2.50
C TYR A 105 2.87 2.60 1.00
N LYS A 106 3.18 1.49 0.34
CA LYS A 106 3.19 1.38 -1.11
C LYS A 106 1.79 1.02 -1.59
N ILE A 107 1.27 1.80 -2.52
CA ILE A 107 -0.02 1.58 -3.17
C ILE A 107 0.23 1.34 -4.65
N VAL A 108 -0.34 0.26 -5.18
CA VAL A 108 -0.25 -0.09 -6.59
C VAL A 108 -1.65 -0.34 -7.11
N LEU A 109 -1.97 0.26 -8.24
CA LEU A 109 -3.15 -0.09 -9.01
C LEU A 109 -2.99 -1.49 -9.60
N GLU A 110 -3.86 -2.42 -9.21
CA GLU A 110 -4.02 -3.68 -9.94
C GLU A 110 -4.86 -3.39 -11.19
N TYR A 111 -4.18 -3.30 -12.32
CA TYR A 111 -4.88 -3.31 -13.60
C TYR A 111 -5.53 -4.68 -13.79
N PRO A 112 -6.81 -4.74 -14.19
CA PRO A 112 -7.35 -5.97 -14.72
C PRO A 112 -6.52 -6.31 -15.96
N CYS A 113 -5.76 -7.40 -15.89
CA CYS A 113 -5.17 -8.00 -17.07
C CYS A 113 -6.35 -8.35 -17.99
N GLY A 114 -6.49 -7.59 -19.08
CA GLY A 114 -7.45 -7.89 -20.15
C GLY A 114 -7.15 -9.22 -20.82
#